data_AF-A0A8I0K790-F1
#
_entry.id   AF-A0A8I0K790-F1
#
_cell.length_a   1.000
_cell.length_b   1.000
_cell.length_c   1.000
_cell.angle_alpha   90.00
_cell.angle_beta   90.00
_cell.angle_gamma   90.00
#
_symmetry.space_group_name_H-M   'P 1'
#
loop_
_entity.id
_entity.type
_entity.pdbx_description
1 polymer ?
#
loop_
_entity_poly.entity_id
_entity_poly.type
_entity_poly.pdbx_seq_one_letter_code
_entity_poly.pdbx_strand_id
1 'polypeptide(L)' 'VHCPVISTDVGMVAEVLPAELICPANDVTALHDLIQQHVQHFEQLTERSEPIYQFAQQQLTLEAVLHNTLQVYQELSHA' A
#
# COMPACT_ATOMS: atom_id res chain seq x y z
N VAL A 1 -7.96 -8.35 -13.00
CA VAL A 1 -8.51 -8.62 -11.65
C VAL A 1 -7.55 -8.02 -10.66
N HIS A 2 -7.99 -7.09 -9.82
CA HIS A 2 -7.16 -6.53 -8.74
C HIS A 2 -7.10 -7.54 -7.58
N CYS A 3 -5.92 -7.73 -7.01
CA CYS A 3 -5.69 -8.65 -5.90
C CYS A 3 -5.54 -7.84 -4.60
N PRO A 4 -6.37 -8.08 -3.58
CA PRO A 4 -6.23 -7.40 -2.30
C PRO A 4 -4.88 -7.67 -1.66
N VAL A 5 -4.33 -6.66 -1.00
CA VAL A 5 -3.01 -6.74 -0.38
C VAL A 5 -3.16 -6.53 1.13
N ILE A 6 -2.58 -7.46 1.87
CA ILE A 6 -2.21 -7.29 3.28
C ILE A 6 -0.69 -7.41 3.37
N SER A 7 -0.09 -6.82 4.39
CA SER A 7 1.37 -6.78 4.50
C SER A 7 1.83 -6.78 5.95
N THR A 8 3.12 -7.01 6.13
CA THR A 8 3.82 -6.64 7.35
C THR A 8 4.21 -5.17 7.34
N ASP A 9 4.46 -4.61 8.52
CA ASP A 9 4.93 -3.24 8.75
C ASP A 9 6.40 -3.08 8.34
N VAL A 10 6.62 -2.82 7.04
CA VAL A 10 7.95 -2.65 6.44
C VAL A 10 7.96 -1.50 5.45
N GLY A 11 9.07 -0.76 5.39
CA GLY A 11 9.26 0.31 4.41
C GLY A 11 8.12 1.33 4.40
N MET A 12 7.56 1.58 3.22
CA MET A 12 6.50 2.58 2.98
C MET A 12 5.08 2.02 3.15
N VAL A 13 4.91 0.77 3.62
CA VAL A 13 3.60 0.09 3.63
C VAL A 13 2.57 0.87 4.43
N ALA A 14 2.93 1.42 5.59
CA ALA A 14 2.03 2.20 6.44
C ALA A 14 1.57 3.53 5.83
N GLU A 15 2.22 4.00 4.77
CA GLU A 15 1.82 5.19 4.03
C GLU A 15 0.78 4.88 2.93
N VAL A 16 0.63 3.60 2.58
CA VAL A 16 -0.23 3.15 1.48
C VAL A 16 -1.42 2.32 1.97
N LEU A 17 -1.19 1.39 2.90
CA LEU A 17 -2.22 0.52 3.44
C LEU A 17 -2.78 1.07 4.75
N PRO A 18 -4.10 0.95 5.00
CA PRO A 18 -4.66 1.24 6.31
C PRO A 18 -4.17 0.22 7.35
N ALA A 19 -4.09 0.64 8.60
CA ALA A 19 -3.49 -0.15 9.69
C ALA A 19 -4.14 -1.53 9.89
N GLU A 20 -5.43 -1.70 9.56
CA GLU A 20 -6.11 -3.00 9.72
C GLU A 20 -5.68 -4.05 8.67
N LEU A 21 -4.88 -3.66 7.68
CA LEU A 21 -4.28 -4.53 6.67
C LEU A 21 -2.78 -4.75 6.91
N ILE A 22 -2.26 -4.31 8.06
CA ILE A 22 -0.85 -4.37 8.41
C ILE A 22 -0.68 -5.12 9.75
N CYS A 23 0.28 -6.06 9.79
CA CYS A 23 0.75 -6.67 11.04
C CYS A 23 2.23 -6.34 11.30
N PRO A 24 2.76 -6.57 12.52
CA PRO A 24 4.19 -6.37 12.77
C PRO A 24 5.10 -7.18 11.84
N ALA A 25 6.26 -6.62 11.51
CA ALA A 25 7.29 -7.35 10.78
C ALA A 25 7.91 -8.48 11.63
N ASN A 26 8.30 -9.56 10.96
CA ASN A 26 8.89 -10.76 11.57
C ASN A 26 8.01 -11.45 12.61
N ASP A 27 6.70 -11.23 12.58
CA ASP A 27 5.72 -11.91 13.43
C ASP A 27 4.85 -12.85 12.59
N VAL A 28 5.21 -14.14 12.59
CA VAL A 28 4.52 -15.18 11.81
C VAL A 28 3.10 -15.39 12.32
N THR A 29 2.88 -15.30 13.63
CA THR A 29 1.55 -15.51 14.23
C THR A 29 0.64 -14.35 13.85
N ALA A 30 1.11 -13.12 13.96
CA ALA A 30 0.32 -11.96 13.57
C ALA A 30 -0.03 -11.96 12.08
N LEU A 31 0.90 -12.36 11.20
CA LEU A 31 0.62 -12.49 9.76
C LEU A 31 -0.39 -13.60 9.48
N HIS A 32 -0.26 -14.76 10.13
CA HIS A 32 -1.24 -15.84 10.02
C HIS A 32 -2.64 -15.38 10.43
N ASP A 33 -2.75 -14.69 11.56
CA ASP A 33 -4.04 -14.23 12.08
C ASP A 33 -4.67 -13.17 11.17
N LEU A 34 -3.86 -12.26 10.62
CA LEU A 34 -4.30 -11.29 9.62
C LEU A 34 -4.83 -11.97 8.34
N ILE A 35 -4.13 -12.99 7.84
CA ILE A 35 -4.59 -13.79 6.70
C ILE A 35 -5.93 -14.47 7.03
N GLN A 36 -6.03 -15.16 8.17
CA GLN A 36 -7.24 -15.88 8.58
C GLN A 36 -8.44 -14.94 8.73
N GLN A 37 -8.24 -13.76 9.32
CA GLN A 37 -9.28 -12.76 9.48
C GLN A 37 -9.88 -12.34 8.14
N HIS A 38 -9.03 -12.07 7.14
CA HIS A 38 -9.48 -11.47 5.88
C HIS A 38 -9.87 -12.49 4.82
N VAL A 39 -9.32 -13.71 4.85
CA VAL A 39 -9.73 -14.78 3.91
C VAL A 39 -11.17 -15.23 4.17
N GLN A 40 -11.64 -15.18 5.41
CA GLN A 40 -13.04 -15.46 5.77
C GLN A 40 -14.02 -14.39 5.27
N HIS A 41 -13.52 -13.19 4.93
CA HIS A 41 -14.30 -12.03 4.51
C HIS A 41 -13.75 -11.41 3.21
N PHE A 42 -13.33 -12.28 2.27
CA PHE A 42 -12.56 -11.87 1.10
C PHE A 42 -13.27 -10.86 0.18
N GLU A 43 -14.59 -10.94 0.03
CA GLU A 43 -15.37 -9.97 -0.74
C GLU A 43 -15.28 -8.57 -0.12
N GLN A 44 -15.42 -8.46 1.20
CA GLN A 44 -15.29 -7.18 1.92
C GLN A 44 -13.88 -6.62 1.83
N LEU A 45 -12.85 -7.48 1.91
CA LEU A 45 -11.47 -7.09 1.69
C LEU A 45 -11.27 -6.52 0.27
N THR A 46 -11.90 -7.15 -0.72
CA THR A 46 -11.84 -6.70 -2.11
C THR A 46 -12.46 -5.31 -2.28
N GLU A 47 -13.65 -5.09 -1.74
CA GLU A 47 -14.31 -3.78 -1.77
C GLU A 47 -13.48 -2.70 -1.06
N ARG A 48 -12.94 -3.01 0.12
CA ARG A 48 -12.10 -2.09 0.90
C ARG A 48 -10.76 -1.77 0.24
N SER A 49 -10.31 -2.60 -0.71
CA SER A 49 -9.05 -2.38 -1.42
C SER A 49 -9.19 -1.38 -2.57
N GLU A 50 -10.40 -1.02 -2.98
CA GLU A 50 -10.64 -0.12 -4.11
C GLU A 50 -9.93 1.24 -3.97
N PRO A 51 -10.00 1.96 -2.83
CA PRO A 51 -9.28 3.22 -2.65
C PRO A 51 -7.76 3.06 -2.74
N ILE A 52 -7.23 1.90 -2.34
CA ILE A 52 -5.79 1.60 -2.39
C ILE A 52 -5.35 1.46 -3.85
N TYR A 53 -6.16 0.80 -4.68
CA TYR A 53 -5.90 0.70 -6.12
C TYR A 53 -5.98 2.05 -6.82
N GLN A 54 -6.92 2.91 -6.41
CA GLN A 54 -7.05 4.27 -6.95
C GLN A 54 -5.83 5.12 -6.58
N PHE A 55 -5.38 5.05 -5.33
CA PHE A 55 -4.14 5.71 -4.90
C PHE A 55 -2.95 5.22 -5.74
N ALA A 56 -2.76 3.91 -5.88
CA ALA A 56 -1.66 3.34 -6.65
C ALA A 56 -1.69 3.79 -8.12
N GLN A 57 -2.86 3.81 -8.75
CA GLN A 57 -3.04 4.29 -10.12
C GLN A 57 -2.77 5.78 -10.31
N GLN A 58 -2.87 6.58 -9.25
CA GLN A 58 -2.61 8.02 -9.30
C GLN A 58 -1.17 8.38 -8.94
N GLN A 59 -0.58 7.68 -7.97
CA GLN A 59 0.67 8.10 -7.32
C GLN A 59 1.85 7.18 -7.62
N LEU A 60 1.59 5.90 -7.93
CA LEU A 60 2.64 4.88 -8.09
C LEU A 60 2.82 4.45 -9.55
N THR A 61 2.41 5.30 -10.49
CA THR A 61 2.68 5.11 -11.92
C THR A 61 4.06 5.63 -12.29
N LEU A 62 4.61 5.15 -13.42
CA LEU A 62 5.88 5.63 -13.93
C LEU A 62 5.84 7.14 -14.18
N GLU A 63 4.73 7.63 -14.75
CA GLU A 63 4.52 9.04 -15.05
C GLU A 63 4.49 9.90 -13.79
N ALA A 64 3.73 9.49 -12.76
CA ALA A 64 3.63 10.22 -11.50
C ALA A 64 4.98 10.27 -10.76
N VAL A 65 5.67 9.13 -10.68
CA VAL A 65 6.98 9.05 -10.03
C VAL A 65 8.03 9.87 -10.79
N LEU A 66 8.02 9.84 -12.13
CA LEU A 66 8.92 10.67 -12.94
C LEU A 66 8.66 12.16 -12.71
N HIS A 67 7.40 12.59 -12.74
CA HIS A 67 7.02 13.98 -12.50
C HIS A 67 7.48 14.46 -11.12
N ASN A 68 7.19 13.69 -10.07
CA ASN A 68 7.61 14.01 -8.71
C ASN A 68 9.13 14.07 -8.58
N THR A 69 9.85 13.13 -9.21
CA THR A 69 11.31 13.11 -9.22
C THR A 69 11.91 14.36 -9.89
N LEU A 70 11.36 14.76 -11.04
CA LEU A 70 11.81 15.97 -11.74
C LEU A 70 11.53 17.24 -10.93
N GLN A 71 10.37 17.32 -10.27
CA GLN A 71 10.00 18.45 -9.43
C GLN A 71 11.02 18.63 -8.29
N VAL A 72 11.39 17.55 -7.60
CA VAL A 72 12.41 17.58 -6.54
C VAL A 72 13.75 18.10 -7.08
N TYR A 73 14.19 17.62 -8.24
CA TYR A 73 15.43 18.12 -8.85
C TYR A 73 15.35 19.62 -9.22
N GLN A 74 14.21 20.08 -9.74
CA GLN A 74 13.99 21.48 -10.07
C GLN A 74 14.07 22.36 -8.81
N GLU A 75 13.38 21.97 -7.74
CA GLU A 75 13.40 22.67 -6.45
C GLU A 75 14.83 22.80 -5.89
N LEU A 76 15.63 21.73 -5.96
CA LEU A 76 17.02 21.75 -5.51
C LEU A 76 17.93 22.60 -6.40
N SER A 77 17.63 22.73 -7.69
CA SER A 77 18.43 23.54 -8.63
C SER A 77 18.11 25.04 -8.60
N HIS A 78 16.97 25.42 -8.01
CA HIS A 78 16.55 26.81 -7.82
C HIS A 78 16.85 27.34 -6.40
N ALA A 79 17.52 26.55 -5.56
CA ALA A 79 17.94 26.88 -4.19
C ALA A 79 19.38 27.42 -4.13
#